data_AF-A0A7N6BIU5-F1
#
_entry.id   AF-A0A7N6BIU5-F1
#
_cell.length_a   1.000
_cell.length_b   1.000
_cell.length_c   1.000
_cell.angle_alpha   90.00
_cell.angle_beta   90.00
_cell.angle_gamma   90.00
#
_symmetry.space_group_name_H-M   'P 1'
#
loop_
_entity.id
_entity.type
_entity.pdbx_description
1 polymer ?
#
loop_
_entity_poly.entity_id
_entity_poly.type
_entity_poly.pdbx_seq_one_letter_code
_entity_poly.pdbx_strand_id
1 'polypeptide(L)'
;IFICCVFAAGAENKLGWAFGLGLERLAMVLYSIPDIRLFWSQDERFLKQFRVQDIHQPICFQPLSKYPPLINDISFWLPENSESFTENDFYDMVRSIGGDLVEKVSLVDEFIHPKTGRQSQCYRIIYRHMERTLTQQEVGLVHKEIERTAETELGVQGRF
;
A
#
# COMPACT_ATOMS: atom_id res chain seq x y z
N ILE A 1 5.98 -18.08 6.30
CA ILE A 1 6.87 -18.83 7.20
C ILE A 1 8.19 -18.99 6.46
N PHE A 2 9.31 -18.55 7.04
CA PHE A 2 10.64 -18.81 6.49
C PHE A 2 11.33 -19.82 7.39
N ILE A 3 11.91 -20.88 6.83
CA ILE A 3 12.67 -21.89 7.58
C ILE A 3 14.09 -21.87 7.01
N CYS A 4 15.07 -21.61 7.87
CA CYS A 4 16.47 -21.66 7.51
C CYS A 4 17.18 -22.71 8.37
N CYS A 5 17.87 -23.63 7.70
CA CYS A 5 18.82 -24.52 8.35
C CYS A 5 20.18 -23.83 8.37
N VAL A 6 20.72 -23.57 9.57
CA VAL A 6 22.01 -22.88 9.70
C VAL A 6 23.07 -23.89 10.11
N PHE A 7 24.06 -24.08 9.24
CA PHE A 7 25.16 -25.03 9.45
C PHE A 7 26.41 -24.39 10.09
N ALA A 8 26.52 -23.05 10.09
CA ALA A 8 27.65 -22.34 10.68
C ALA A 8 27.19 -21.01 11.31
N ALA A 9 26.76 -21.07 12.57
CA ALA A 9 26.30 -19.90 13.34
C ALA A 9 27.31 -19.43 14.41
N GLY A 10 28.60 -19.80 14.27
CA GLY A 10 29.61 -19.55 15.32
C GLY A 10 29.49 -20.44 16.56
N ALA A 11 28.52 -21.37 16.60
CA ALA A 11 28.42 -22.45 17.56
C ALA A 11 28.97 -23.73 16.92
N GLU A 12 30.27 -24.00 17.12
CA GLU A 12 30.89 -25.24 16.62
C GLU A 12 30.13 -26.47 17.15
N ASN A 13 29.88 -27.45 16.27
CA ASN A 13 29.20 -28.73 16.56
C ASN A 13 27.69 -28.68 16.91
N LYS A 14 26.94 -27.66 16.49
CA LYS A 14 25.46 -27.64 16.64
C LYS A 14 24.74 -27.39 15.32
N LEU A 15 23.67 -28.16 15.08
CA LEU A 15 22.69 -27.89 14.03
C LEU A 15 21.56 -27.04 14.61
N GLY A 16 21.22 -25.94 13.93
CA GLY A 16 20.17 -25.02 14.36
C GLY A 16 19.08 -24.85 13.29
N TRP A 17 17.83 -24.80 13.73
CA TRP A 17 16.70 -24.38 12.91
C TRP A 17 16.23 -23.00 13.36
N ALA A 18 16.07 -22.09 12.41
CA ALA A 18 15.43 -20.81 12.64
C ALA A 18 14.14 -20.75 11.83
N PHE A 19 13.04 -20.36 12.48
CA PHE A 19 11.78 -20.08 11.81
C PHE A 19 11.34 -18.63 12.04
N GLY A 20 10.97 -17.96 10.96
CA GLY A 20 10.35 -16.64 10.97
C GLY A 20 8.86 -16.76 10.67
N LEU A 21 8.03 -16.32 11.61
CA LEU A 21 6.58 -16.22 11.46
C LEU A 21 6.20 -14.76 11.34
N GLY A 22 5.61 -14.36 10.20
CA GLY A 22 4.97 -13.06 10.08
C GLY A 22 3.64 -13.09 10.81
N LEU A 23 3.56 -12.43 11.96
CA LEU A 23 2.39 -12.46 12.84
C LEU A 23 1.16 -11.87 12.15
N GLU A 24 1.35 -10.81 11.36
CA GLU A 24 0.29 -10.13 10.61
C GLU A 24 -0.36 -11.08 9.60
N ARG A 25 0.44 -11.84 8.87
CA ARG A 25 -0.08 -12.83 7.89
C ARG A 25 -0.83 -13.95 8.58
N LEU A 26 -0.34 -14.43 9.73
CA LEU A 26 -1.03 -15.47 10.49
C LEU A 26 -2.36 -14.96 11.04
N ALA A 27 -2.35 -13.76 11.63
CA ALA A 27 -3.54 -13.12 12.18
C ALA A 27 -4.60 -12.82 11.10
N MET A 28 -4.18 -12.37 9.91
CA MET A 28 -5.11 -12.15 8.78
C MET A 28 -5.85 -13.43 8.38
N VAL A 29 -5.14 -14.56 8.33
CA VAL A 29 -5.75 -15.86 7.98
C VAL A 29 -6.60 -16.40 9.12
N LEU A 30 -6.10 -16.36 10.36
CA LEU A 30 -6.77 -16.92 11.54
C LEU A 30 -8.07 -16.17 11.87
N TYR A 31 -8.01 -14.84 11.85
CA TYR A 31 -9.13 -13.98 12.24
C TYR A 31 -9.94 -13.47 11.04
N SER A 32 -9.58 -13.84 9.80
CA SER A 32 -10.21 -13.35 8.56
C SER A 32 -10.15 -11.82 8.41
N ILE A 33 -9.04 -11.19 8.83
CA ILE A 33 -8.85 -9.74 8.72
C ILE A 33 -8.48 -9.39 7.27
N PRO A 34 -9.24 -8.51 6.60
CA PRO A 34 -9.10 -8.28 5.15
C PRO A 34 -7.91 -7.37 4.78
N ASP A 35 -7.40 -6.55 5.70
CA ASP A 35 -6.36 -5.56 5.43
C ASP A 35 -5.41 -5.42 6.62
N ILE A 36 -4.10 -5.36 6.34
CA ILE A 36 -3.04 -5.19 7.34
C ILE A 36 -3.09 -3.82 8.03
N ARG A 37 -3.64 -2.79 7.37
CA ARG A 37 -3.78 -1.44 7.94
C ARG A 37 -4.66 -1.42 9.19
N LEU A 38 -5.57 -2.39 9.34
CA LEU A 38 -6.41 -2.51 10.54
C LEU A 38 -5.59 -2.75 11.82
N PHE A 39 -4.40 -3.34 11.74
CA PHE A 39 -3.52 -3.52 12.90
C PHE A 39 -2.95 -2.20 13.44
N TRP A 40 -2.91 -1.16 12.61
CA TRP A 40 -2.39 0.16 12.97
C TRP A 40 -3.49 1.18 13.28
N SER A 41 -4.76 0.82 13.05
CA SER A 41 -5.91 1.66 13.36
C SER A 41 -6.23 1.63 14.86
N GLN A 42 -6.69 2.78 15.38
CA GLN A 42 -7.14 2.92 16.77
C GLN A 42 -8.66 2.77 16.91
N ASP A 43 -9.36 2.28 15.87
CA ASP A 43 -10.82 2.13 15.91
C ASP A 43 -11.24 1.13 17.00
N GLU A 44 -12.00 1.62 17.98
CA GLU A 44 -12.55 0.79 19.05
C GLU A 44 -13.41 -0.36 18.52
N ARG A 45 -14.05 -0.20 17.35
CA ARG A 45 -14.88 -1.25 16.74
C ARG A 45 -14.07 -2.48 16.33
N PHE A 46 -12.80 -2.28 15.97
CA PHE A 46 -11.83 -3.35 15.74
C PHE A 46 -11.30 -3.87 17.07
N LEU A 47 -10.76 -2.98 17.92
CA LEU A 47 -10.09 -3.36 19.18
C LEU A 47 -11.01 -4.11 20.16
N LYS A 48 -12.30 -3.77 20.21
CA LYS A 48 -13.29 -4.43 21.08
C LYS A 48 -13.53 -5.90 20.70
N GLN A 49 -13.37 -6.28 19.43
CA GLN A 49 -13.57 -7.66 18.99
C GLN A 49 -12.49 -8.61 19.50
N PHE A 50 -11.31 -8.08 19.83
CA PHE A 50 -10.16 -8.84 20.34
C PHE A 50 -10.01 -8.77 21.86
N ARG A 51 -10.87 -8.02 22.57
CA ARG A 51 -10.90 -8.00 24.04
C ARG A 51 -11.67 -9.21 24.56
N VAL A 52 -11.00 -10.36 24.60
CA VAL A 52 -11.53 -11.62 25.14
C VAL A 52 -10.95 -11.93 26.52
N GLN A 53 -11.69 -12.71 27.31
CA GLN A 53 -11.21 -13.18 28.62
C GLN A 53 -10.33 -14.44 28.50
N ASP A 54 -10.53 -15.24 27.44
CA ASP A 54 -9.78 -16.46 27.15
C ASP A 54 -9.04 -16.31 25.81
N ILE A 55 -7.74 -16.62 25.81
CA ILE A 55 -6.87 -16.55 24.62
C ILE A 55 -7.17 -17.64 23.57
N HIS A 56 -7.84 -18.72 23.95
CA HIS A 56 -8.20 -19.84 23.05
C HIS A 56 -9.58 -19.67 22.41
N GLN A 57 -10.29 -18.58 22.73
CA GLN A 57 -11.58 -18.31 22.13
C GLN A 57 -11.42 -18.08 20.61
N PRO A 58 -12.15 -18.81 19.75
CA PRO A 58 -12.11 -18.56 18.32
C PRO A 58 -12.79 -17.23 18.01
N ILE A 59 -12.00 -16.23 17.62
CA ILE A 59 -12.48 -14.93 17.18
C ILE A 59 -12.58 -14.96 15.67
N CYS A 60 -13.71 -14.52 15.13
CA CYS A 60 -13.84 -14.26 13.69
C CYS A 60 -14.18 -12.79 13.52
N PHE A 61 -13.27 -12.03 12.93
CA PHE A 61 -13.43 -10.59 12.73
C PHE A 61 -14.68 -10.33 11.90
N GLN A 62 -15.57 -9.50 12.42
CA GLN A 62 -16.72 -9.02 11.65
C GLN A 62 -16.28 -7.80 10.85
N PRO A 63 -16.32 -7.86 9.50
CA PRO A 63 -15.93 -6.74 8.66
C PRO A 63 -16.76 -5.50 8.99
N LEU A 64 -16.09 -4.39 9.25
CA LEU A 64 -16.75 -3.11 9.44
C LEU A 64 -17.40 -2.65 8.13
N SER A 65 -18.46 -1.84 8.26
CA SER A 65 -19.13 -1.23 7.11
C SER A 65 -18.11 -0.50 6.25
N LYS A 66 -18.04 -0.94 5.01
CA LYS A 66 -17.03 -0.57 4.03
C LYS A 66 -17.38 0.82 3.47
N TYR A 67 -16.61 1.85 3.83
CA TYR A 67 -16.75 3.18 3.22
C TYR A 67 -16.50 3.11 1.71
N PRO A 68 -17.20 3.90 0.88
CA PRO A 68 -17.03 3.85 -0.57
C PRO A 68 -15.61 4.33 -0.96
N PRO A 69 -14.92 3.61 -1.85
CA PRO A 69 -13.64 4.08 -2.38
C PRO A 69 -13.86 5.22 -3.37
N LEU A 70 -12.94 6.18 -3.41
CA LEU A 70 -12.83 7.19 -4.45
C LEU A 70 -11.67 6.83 -5.36
N ILE A 71 -11.88 6.89 -6.68
CA ILE A 71 -10.90 6.45 -7.67
C ILE A 71 -10.56 7.65 -8.54
N ASN A 72 -9.28 7.99 -8.60
CA ASN A 72 -8.77 8.98 -9.54
C ASN A 72 -7.61 8.37 -10.32
N ASP A 73 -7.58 8.64 -11.62
CA ASP A 73 -6.52 8.23 -12.51
C ASP A 73 -5.60 9.44 -12.76
N ILE A 74 -4.29 9.22 -12.71
CA ILE A 74 -3.27 10.21 -13.02
C ILE A 74 -2.43 9.69 -14.17
N SER A 75 -2.26 10.49 -15.21
CA SER A 75 -1.38 10.14 -16.32
C SER A 75 -0.34 11.22 -16.57
N PHE A 76 0.87 10.78 -16.93
CA PHE A 76 1.99 11.68 -17.16
C PHE A 76 2.97 11.06 -18.16
N TRP A 77 3.75 11.93 -18.79
CA TRP A 77 4.86 11.53 -19.65
C TRP A 77 6.10 11.36 -18.81
N LEU A 78 6.81 10.25 -19.05
CA LEU A 78 8.10 9.99 -18.44
C LEU A 78 9.17 10.94 -19.01
N PRO A 79 10.15 11.34 -18.20
CA PRO A 79 11.29 12.10 -18.69
C PRO A 79 12.08 11.29 -19.73
N GLU A 80 12.70 11.98 -20.69
CA GLU A 80 13.46 11.35 -21.79
C GLU A 80 14.66 10.54 -21.27
N ASN A 81 15.14 10.83 -20.05
CA ASN A 81 16.14 10.03 -19.34
C ASN A 81 15.46 8.90 -18.55
N SER A 82 15.17 7.80 -19.24
CA SER A 82 14.47 6.61 -18.72
C SER A 82 15.12 5.97 -17.49
N GLU A 83 16.39 6.28 -17.18
CA GLU A 83 17.10 5.76 -16.00
C GLU A 83 16.77 6.52 -14.69
N SER A 84 16.09 7.68 -14.78
CA SER A 84 15.80 8.51 -13.61
C SER A 84 14.49 8.18 -12.90
N PHE A 85 13.59 7.42 -13.53
CA PHE A 85 12.27 7.12 -13.00
C PHE A 85 12.10 5.62 -12.76
N THR A 86 11.87 5.25 -11.50
CA THR A 86 11.42 3.90 -11.14
C THR A 86 9.97 3.97 -10.66
N GLU A 87 9.14 2.96 -10.98
CA GLU A 87 7.76 2.90 -10.47
C GLU A 87 7.67 2.99 -8.94
N ASN A 88 8.69 2.46 -8.25
CA ASN A 88 8.80 2.51 -6.79
C ASN A 88 8.91 3.94 -6.27
N ASP A 89 9.59 4.84 -6.99
CA ASP A 89 9.72 6.24 -6.60
C ASP A 89 8.34 6.91 -6.60
N PHE A 90 7.52 6.60 -7.61
CA PHE A 90 6.14 7.05 -7.67
C PHE A 90 5.28 6.43 -6.54
N TYR A 91 5.41 5.14 -6.27
CA TYR A 91 4.68 4.48 -5.17
C TYR A 91 5.05 5.08 -3.80
N ASP A 92 6.32 5.36 -3.57
CA ASP A 92 6.81 5.94 -2.32
C ASP A 92 6.38 7.40 -2.16
N MET A 93 6.42 8.19 -3.23
CA MET A 93 5.91 9.56 -3.23
C MET A 93 4.39 9.59 -2.94
N VAL A 94 3.59 8.75 -3.62
CA VAL A 94 2.14 8.69 -3.38
C VAL A 94 1.84 8.27 -1.94
N ARG A 95 2.61 7.33 -1.37
CA ARG A 95 2.49 6.95 0.04
C ARG A 95 2.92 8.05 1.00
N SER A 96 3.93 8.82 0.66
CA SER A 96 4.41 9.95 1.48
C SER A 96 3.33 11.03 1.62
N ILE A 97 2.70 11.41 0.50
CA ILE A 97 1.67 12.46 0.46
C ILE A 97 0.32 11.93 0.94
N GLY A 98 -0.09 10.78 0.42
CA GLY A 98 -1.42 10.21 0.65
C GLY A 98 -1.55 9.45 1.97
N GLY A 99 -0.45 8.96 2.55
CA GLY A 99 -0.43 8.21 3.80
C GLY A 99 -1.47 7.09 3.83
N ASP A 100 -2.28 7.08 4.90
CA ASP A 100 -3.34 6.08 5.12
C ASP A 100 -4.58 6.28 4.25
N LEU A 101 -4.69 7.41 3.51
CA LEU A 101 -5.80 7.66 2.60
C LEU A 101 -5.71 6.81 1.34
N VAL A 102 -4.50 6.42 0.93
CA VAL A 102 -4.28 5.61 -0.28
C VAL A 102 -4.37 4.13 0.08
N GLU A 103 -5.33 3.43 -0.52
CA GLU A 103 -5.49 1.99 -0.38
C GLU A 103 -4.61 1.23 -1.37
N LYS A 104 -4.60 1.67 -2.62
CA LYS A 104 -3.87 0.99 -3.69
C LYS A 104 -3.52 1.95 -4.80
N VAL A 105 -2.33 1.75 -5.37
CA VAL A 105 -1.88 2.34 -6.63
C VAL A 105 -1.63 1.20 -7.61
N SER A 106 -2.12 1.34 -8.84
CA SER A 106 -1.89 0.34 -9.89
C SER A 106 -1.67 1.03 -11.23
N LEU A 107 -0.63 0.62 -11.96
CA LEU A 107 -0.45 0.96 -13.37
C LEU A 107 -1.62 0.36 -14.17
N VAL A 108 -2.34 1.20 -14.91
CA VAL A 108 -3.48 0.82 -15.74
C VAL A 108 -3.10 0.74 -17.20
N ASP A 109 -2.33 1.72 -17.67
CA ASP A 109 -1.98 1.85 -19.08
C ASP A 109 -0.56 2.38 -19.25
N GLU A 110 0.08 1.91 -20.30
CA GLU A 110 1.39 2.36 -20.73
C GLU A 110 1.36 2.56 -22.25
N PHE A 111 1.67 3.77 -22.67
CA PHE A 111 1.55 4.17 -24.07
C PHE A 111 2.80 4.89 -24.56
N ILE A 112 3.33 4.44 -25.70
CA ILE A 112 4.46 5.07 -26.37
C ILE A 112 3.95 5.83 -27.60
N HIS A 113 4.23 7.13 -27.64
CA HIS A 113 3.76 7.98 -28.74
C HIS A 113 4.61 7.75 -30.01
N PRO A 114 4.00 7.37 -31.15
CA PRO A 114 4.73 6.89 -32.33
C PRO A 114 5.56 7.96 -33.04
N LYS A 115 5.24 9.25 -32.88
CA LYS A 115 5.98 10.34 -33.55
C LYS A 115 7.07 10.97 -32.68
N THR A 116 6.91 10.94 -31.36
CA THR A 116 7.83 11.61 -30.42
C THR A 116 8.68 10.62 -29.66
N GLY A 117 8.34 9.32 -29.69
CA GLY A 117 9.02 8.29 -28.91
C GLY A 117 8.79 8.40 -27.40
N ARG A 118 7.97 9.35 -26.94
CA ARG A 118 7.72 9.58 -25.52
C ARG A 118 6.84 8.48 -24.94
N GLN A 119 7.21 7.99 -23.76
CA GLN A 119 6.45 7.02 -23.00
C GLN A 119 5.55 7.75 -22.00
N SER A 120 4.29 7.34 -21.93
CA SER A 120 3.31 7.80 -20.94
C SER A 120 2.82 6.63 -20.12
N GLN A 121 2.61 6.88 -18.84
CA GLN A 121 2.05 5.92 -17.90
C GLN A 121 0.79 6.51 -17.28
N CYS A 122 -0.21 5.67 -17.06
CA CYS A 122 -1.45 6.00 -16.38
C CYS A 122 -1.59 5.12 -15.14
N TYR A 123 -1.64 5.76 -13.97
CA TYR A 123 -1.82 5.11 -12.69
C TYR A 123 -3.21 5.38 -12.13
N ARG A 124 -3.85 4.35 -11.60
CA ARG A 124 -5.09 4.45 -10.84
C ARG A 124 -4.81 4.43 -9.37
N ILE A 125 -5.23 5.50 -8.68
CA ILE A 125 -5.10 5.64 -7.24
C ILE A 125 -6.48 5.44 -6.62
N ILE A 126 -6.58 4.46 -5.73
CA ILE A 126 -7.80 4.16 -4.96
C ILE A 126 -7.62 4.79 -3.58
N TYR A 127 -8.44 5.80 -3.29
CA TYR A 127 -8.50 6.48 -2.01
C TYR A 127 -9.59 5.87 -1.14
N ARG A 128 -9.21 5.44 0.05
CA ARG A 128 -10.14 4.88 1.03
C ARG A 128 -9.58 4.89 2.44
N HIS A 129 -10.30 5.55 3.35
CA HIS A 129 -10.00 5.52 4.76
C HIS A 129 -10.71 4.36 5.46
N MET A 130 -10.05 3.77 6.46
CA MET A 130 -10.60 2.64 7.24
C MET A 130 -11.69 3.09 8.22
N GLU A 131 -11.58 4.32 8.75
CA GLU A 131 -12.42 4.80 9.86
C GLU A 131 -13.54 5.78 9.45
N ARG A 132 -13.48 6.39 8.25
CA ARG A 132 -14.47 7.40 7.81
C ARG A 132 -14.68 7.44 6.29
N THR A 133 -15.79 8.04 5.86
CA THR A 133 -16.01 8.36 4.45
C THR A 133 -15.11 9.52 4.02
N LEU A 134 -14.45 9.37 2.88
CA LEU A 134 -13.66 10.44 2.26
C LEU A 134 -14.56 11.39 1.46
N THR A 135 -14.26 12.68 1.52
CA THR A 135 -14.94 13.68 0.69
C THR A 135 -14.21 13.89 -0.63
N GLN A 136 -14.94 14.21 -1.70
CA GLN A 136 -14.31 14.51 -2.99
C GLN A 136 -13.35 15.71 -2.90
N GLN A 137 -13.63 16.67 -2.02
CA GLN A 137 -12.80 17.86 -1.81
C GLN A 137 -11.46 17.50 -1.19
N GLU A 138 -11.42 16.68 -0.14
CA GLU A 138 -10.15 16.30 0.48
C GLU A 138 -9.28 15.46 -0.47
N VAL A 139 -9.90 14.50 -1.18
CA VAL A 139 -9.18 13.66 -2.13
C VAL A 139 -8.66 14.50 -3.30
N GLY A 140 -9.44 15.49 -3.75
CA GLY A 140 -9.00 16.42 -4.78
C GLY A 140 -7.79 17.27 -4.36
N LEU A 141 -7.69 17.68 -3.09
CA LEU A 141 -6.52 18.41 -2.58
C LEU A 141 -5.27 17.53 -2.57
N VAL A 142 -5.39 16.32 -2.02
CA VAL A 142 -4.29 15.34 -1.97
C VAL A 142 -3.86 14.92 -3.38
N HIS A 143 -4.81 14.71 -4.28
CA HIS A 143 -4.50 14.32 -5.67
C HIS A 143 -3.74 15.41 -6.41
N LYS A 144 -4.17 16.68 -6.27
CA LYS A 144 -3.43 17.83 -6.85
C LYS A 144 -2.03 17.98 -6.26
N GLU A 145 -1.86 17.68 -4.98
CA GLU A 145 -0.54 17.70 -4.36
C GLU A 145 0.37 16.61 -4.91
N ILE A 146 -0.17 15.41 -5.18
CA ILE A 146 0.54 14.33 -5.88
C ILE A 146 0.93 14.76 -7.29
N GLU A 147 0.02 15.35 -8.07
CA GLU A 147 0.31 15.86 -9.42
C GLU A 147 1.47 16.86 -9.41
N ARG A 148 1.41 17.89 -8.54
CA ARG A 148 2.45 18.92 -8.42
C ARG A 148 3.80 18.34 -8.00
N THR A 149 3.79 17.41 -7.05
CA THR A 149 5.03 16.80 -6.53
C THR A 149 5.64 15.86 -7.56
N ALA A 150 4.81 15.14 -8.33
CA ALA A 150 5.28 14.34 -9.45
C ALA A 150 6.04 15.19 -10.47
N GLU A 151 5.49 16.35 -10.87
CA GLU A 151 6.16 17.25 -11.81
C GLU A 151 7.48 17.83 -11.25
N THR A 152 7.54 18.08 -9.93
CA THR A 152 8.68 18.73 -9.29
C THR A 152 9.81 17.75 -8.94
N GLU A 153 9.49 16.61 -8.34
CA GLU A 153 10.48 15.63 -7.86
C GLU A 153 10.84 14.59 -8.92
N LEU A 154 9.84 14.08 -9.65
CA LEU A 154 10.06 13.04 -10.67
C LEU A 154 10.31 13.64 -12.07
N GLY A 155 10.15 14.96 -12.22
CA GLY A 155 10.34 15.66 -13.49
C GLY A 155 9.39 15.18 -14.60
N VAL A 156 8.27 14.56 -14.24
CA VAL A 156 7.28 14.07 -15.20
C VAL A 156 6.48 15.22 -15.77
N GLN A 157 5.99 15.08 -17.01
CA GLN A 157 5.14 16.09 -17.62
C GLN A 157 3.66 15.66 -17.49
N GLY A 158 2.87 16.41 -16.75
CA GLY A 158 1.46 16.15 -16.51
C GLY A 158 0.63 15.95 -17.78
N ARG A 159 -0.20 14.91 -17.79
CA ARG A 159 -1.21 14.61 -18.82
C ARG A 159 -2.53 14.32 -18.09
N PHE A 160 -3.06 15.32 -17.41
CA PHE A 160 -4.30 15.21 -16.63
C PHE A 160 -5.52 15.60 -17.47
#